data_AF-A0A9E2PK66-F1
#
_entry.id   AF-A0A9E2PK66-F1
#
_cell.length_a   1.000
_cell.length_b   1.000
_cell.length_c   1.000
_cell.angle_alpha   90.00
_cell.angle_beta   90.00
_cell.angle_gamma   90.00
#
_symmetry.space_group_name_H-M   'P 1'
#
loop_
_entity.id
_entity.type
_entity.pdbx_description
1 polymer ?
#
loop_
_entity_poly.entity_id
_entity_poly.type
_entity_poly.pdbx_seq_one_letter_code
_entity_poly.pdbx_strand_id
1 'polypeptide(L)'
;MRQHISAFFQRFTFKRQIGISITLGILLLSLFASISGSWQVNEQVREDLISQGRRITDNLARQSTLALIYSSADNASEVMHATMAFPGVIGMEIRHANGDLLLAQGDNDLAQFMQPQQTGGLQADSMLNAESNRAWHFSSPVFSQPAEESPFGDASKPELLGY
;
A
#
# COMPACT_ATOMS: atom_id res chain seq x y z
N MET A 1 -43.52 20.39 -21.89
CA MET A 1 -42.42 20.72 -20.94
C MET A 1 -41.78 22.10 -21.15
N ARG A 2 -41.50 22.55 -22.38
CA ARG A 2 -40.89 23.89 -22.66
C ARG A 2 -41.67 25.11 -22.14
N GLN A 3 -43.01 25.04 -22.08
CA GLN A 3 -43.86 26.19 -21.72
C GLN A 3 -43.89 26.52 -20.21
N HIS A 4 -43.63 25.55 -19.33
CA HIS A 4 -43.62 25.80 -17.88
C HIS A 4 -42.37 26.59 -17.45
N ILE A 5 -41.25 26.39 -18.15
CA ILE A 5 -39.98 27.08 -17.88
C ILE A 5 -40.11 28.56 -18.25
N SER A 6 -40.66 28.87 -19.42
CA SER A 6 -40.84 30.26 -19.87
C SER A 6 -41.88 31.04 -19.05
N ALA A 7 -42.94 30.38 -18.58
CA ALA A 7 -43.97 31.00 -17.74
C ALA A 7 -43.47 31.33 -16.32
N PHE A 8 -42.58 30.50 -15.76
CA PHE A 8 -41.93 30.79 -14.47
C PHE A 8 -41.01 32.01 -14.55
N PHE A 9 -40.33 32.18 -15.68
CA PHE A 9 -39.42 33.30 -15.94
C PHE A 9 -40.10 34.67 -16.08
N GLN A 10 -41.39 34.74 -16.44
CA GLN A 10 -42.12 36.00 -16.62
C GLN A 10 -42.59 36.67 -15.32
N ARG A 11 -42.57 35.98 -14.17
CA ARG A 11 -43.03 36.53 -12.88
C ARG A 11 -41.91 37.11 -12.00
N PHE A 12 -40.66 37.09 -12.46
CA PHE A 12 -39.49 37.44 -11.67
C PHE A 12 -38.80 38.67 -12.25
N THR A 13 -38.58 39.71 -11.44
CA THR A 13 -37.78 40.90 -11.81
C THR A 13 -36.44 40.44 -12.40
N PHE A 14 -35.99 41.03 -13.50
CA PHE A 14 -34.74 40.70 -14.24
C PHE A 14 -33.53 40.35 -13.34
N LYS A 15 -33.36 41.06 -12.21
CA LYS A 15 -32.35 40.78 -11.18
C LYS A 15 -32.41 39.37 -10.58
N ARG A 16 -33.62 38.86 -10.29
CA ARG A 16 -33.83 37.54 -9.66
C ARG A 16 -33.61 36.40 -10.65
N GLN A 17 -33.84 36.65 -11.94
CA GLN A 17 -33.50 35.74 -13.04
C GLN A 17 -31.99 35.53 -13.16
N ILE A 18 -31.22 36.62 -13.13
CA ILE A 18 -29.75 36.57 -13.16
C ILE A 18 -29.21 35.85 -11.93
N GLY A 19 -29.72 36.16 -10.74
CA GLY A 19 -29.31 35.48 -9.50
C GLY A 19 -29.50 33.96 -9.58
N ILE A 20 -30.68 33.49 -10.01
CA ILE A 20 -30.98 32.05 -10.13
C ILE A 20 -30.04 31.39 -11.14
N SER A 21 -29.80 32.00 -12.30
CA SER A 21 -28.90 31.44 -13.32
C SER A 21 -27.46 31.37 -12.85
N ILE A 22 -26.96 32.39 -12.14
CA ILE A 22 -25.60 32.39 -11.58
C ILE A 22 -25.46 31.31 -10.51
N THR A 23 -26.40 31.23 -9.57
CA THR A 23 -26.36 30.20 -8.52
C THR A 23 -26.40 28.80 -9.13
N LEU A 24 -27.28 28.57 -10.12
CA LEU A 24 -27.37 27.29 -10.81
C LEU A 24 -26.07 26.95 -11.56
N GLY A 25 -25.46 27.92 -12.22
CA GLY A 25 -24.18 27.75 -12.90
C GLY A 25 -23.04 27.36 -11.95
N ILE A 26 -22.94 28.05 -10.81
CA ILE A 26 -21.94 27.74 -9.77
C ILE A 26 -22.19 26.34 -9.20
N LEU A 27 -23.45 25.98 -8.94
CA LEU A 27 -23.82 24.68 -8.38
C LEU A 27 -23.43 23.53 -9.33
N LEU A 28 -23.76 23.67 -10.62
CA LEU A 28 -23.38 22.70 -11.64
C LEU A 28 -21.86 22.60 -11.78
N LEU A 29 -21.15 23.72 -11.85
CA LEU A 29 -19.69 23.73 -11.96
C LEU A 29 -19.02 23.03 -10.76
N SER A 30 -19.53 23.30 -9.54
CA SER A 30 -19.03 22.64 -8.32
C SER A 30 -19.30 21.13 -8.32
N LEU A 31 -20.48 20.69 -8.78
CA LEU A 31 -20.82 19.27 -8.92
C LEU A 31 -19.88 18.56 -9.91
N PHE A 32 -19.66 19.15 -11.09
CA PHE A 32 -18.74 18.60 -12.08
C PHE A 32 -17.30 18.53 -11.55
N ALA A 33 -16.84 19.58 -10.86
CA ALA A 33 -15.53 19.59 -10.23
C ALA A 33 -15.40 18.49 -9.16
N SER A 34 -16.43 18.30 -8.33
CA SER A 34 -16.44 17.28 -7.28
C SER A 34 -16.39 15.86 -7.83
N ILE A 35 -17.17 15.57 -8.88
CA ILE A 35 -17.19 14.25 -9.51
C ILE A 35 -15.84 13.95 -10.18
N SER A 36 -15.30 14.92 -10.93
CA SER A 36 -13.99 14.77 -11.57
C SER A 36 -12.88 14.60 -10.55
N GLY A 37 -12.93 15.33 -9.43
CA GLY A 37 -11.97 15.21 -8.34
C GLY A 37 -12.03 13.86 -7.64
N SER A 38 -13.22 13.29 -7.45
CA SER A 38 -13.38 12.03 -6.72
C SER A 38 -12.67 10.85 -7.38
N TRP A 39 -12.64 10.79 -8.71
CA TRP A 39 -11.92 9.72 -9.42
C TRP A 39 -10.41 9.91 -9.38
N GLN A 40 -9.92 11.16 -9.54
CA GLN A 40 -8.49 11.45 -9.47
C GLN A 40 -7.91 11.19 -8.07
N VAL A 41 -8.68 11.52 -7.02
CA VAL A 41 -8.25 11.33 -5.64
C VAL A 41 -8.17 9.85 -5.27
N ASN A 42 -9.10 9.02 -5.76
CA ASN A 42 -9.09 7.59 -5.41
C ASN A 42 -7.85 6.86 -5.94
N GLU A 43 -7.44 7.15 -7.17
CA GLU A 43 -6.24 6.52 -7.74
C GLU A 43 -4.97 6.99 -7.04
N GLN A 44 -4.86 8.30 -6.77
CA GLN A 44 -3.71 8.85 -6.06
C GLN A 44 -3.54 8.22 -4.67
N VAL A 45 -4.64 8.11 -3.91
CA VAL A 45 -4.62 7.49 -2.58
C VAL A 45 -4.17 6.03 -2.67
N ARG A 46 -4.65 5.29 -3.67
CA ARG A 46 -4.27 3.90 -3.89
C ARG A 46 -2.77 3.77 -4.19
N GLU A 47 -2.24 4.57 -5.11
CA GLU A 47 -0.81 4.56 -5.43
C GLU A 47 0.05 4.93 -4.22
N ASP A 48 -0.36 5.92 -3.44
CA ASP A 48 0.35 6.34 -2.23
C ASP A 48 0.38 5.21 -1.18
N LEU A 49 -0.71 4.48 -1.00
CA LEU A 49 -0.78 3.34 -0.08
C LEU A 49 0.11 2.18 -0.55
N ILE A 50 0.12 1.88 -1.85
CA ILE A 50 1.00 0.84 -2.42
C ILE A 50 2.47 1.22 -2.22
N SER A 51 2.82 2.47 -2.52
CA SER A 51 4.18 2.99 -2.35
C SER A 51 4.64 2.93 -0.89
N GLN A 52 3.77 3.32 0.05
CA GLN A 52 4.05 3.24 1.47
C GLN A 52 4.20 1.80 1.95
N GLY A 53 3.30 0.90 1.57
CA GLY A 53 3.36 -0.53 1.92
C GLY A 53 4.65 -1.20 1.45
N ARG A 54 5.06 -0.94 0.20
CA ARG A 54 6.35 -1.43 -0.32
C ARG A 54 7.54 -0.90 0.47
N ARG A 55 7.58 0.41 0.76
CA ARG A 55 8.67 1.01 1.55
C ARG A 55 8.78 0.41 2.95
N ILE A 56 7.65 0.15 3.61
CA ILE A 56 7.63 -0.49 4.93
C ILE A 56 8.18 -1.92 4.82
N THR A 57 7.70 -2.68 3.85
CA THR A 57 8.10 -4.08 3.64
C THR A 57 9.58 -4.19 3.23
N ASP A 58 10.08 -3.30 2.38
CA ASP A 58 11.50 -3.24 2.00
C ASP A 58 12.40 -2.88 3.19
N ASN A 59 11.95 -1.99 4.07
CA ASN A 59 12.68 -1.67 5.29
C ASN A 59 12.72 -2.86 6.25
N LEU A 60 11.59 -3.57 6.40
CA LEU A 60 11.50 -4.81 7.18
C LEU A 60 12.47 -5.86 6.61
N ALA A 61 12.46 -6.08 5.30
CA ALA A 61 13.34 -7.05 4.64
C ALA A 61 14.81 -6.73 4.88
N ARG A 62 15.24 -5.48 4.66
CA ARG A 62 16.63 -5.06 4.92
C ARG A 62 17.08 -5.24 6.36
N GLN A 63 16.19 -5.03 7.32
CA GLN A 63 16.51 -5.17 8.74
C GLN A 63 16.47 -6.63 9.21
N SER A 64 15.72 -7.48 8.52
CA SER A 64 15.55 -8.91 8.85
C SER A 64 16.72 -9.79 8.40
N THR A 65 17.70 -9.26 7.65
CA THR A 65 18.87 -10.00 7.17
C THR A 65 19.59 -10.75 8.30
N LEU A 66 19.88 -10.09 9.43
CA LEU A 66 20.57 -10.73 10.55
C LEU A 66 19.69 -11.81 11.22
N ALA A 67 18.38 -11.59 11.30
CA ALA A 67 17.46 -12.57 11.87
C ALA A 67 17.46 -13.87 11.06
N LEU A 68 17.48 -13.77 9.73
CA LEU A 68 17.49 -14.93 8.83
C LEU A 68 18.87 -15.60 8.76
N ILE A 69 19.97 -14.85 8.74
CA ILE A 69 21.34 -15.42 8.76
C ILE A 69 21.57 -16.25 10.02
N TYR A 70 21.10 -15.76 11.18
CA TYR A 70 21.28 -16.44 12.45
C TYR A 70 20.10 -17.35 12.83
N SER A 71 19.05 -17.43 12.02
CA SER A 71 17.78 -18.11 12.33
C SER A 71 17.31 -17.79 13.76
N SER A 72 17.33 -16.50 14.12
CA SER A 72 17.06 -16.02 15.47
C SER A 72 15.72 -15.30 15.54
N ALA A 73 14.77 -15.90 16.26
CA ALA A 73 13.48 -15.30 16.54
C ALA A 73 13.60 -14.02 17.40
N ASP A 74 14.61 -13.93 18.27
CA ASP A 74 14.85 -12.73 19.08
C ASP A 74 15.27 -11.54 18.19
N ASN A 75 16.18 -11.78 17.23
CA ASN A 75 16.59 -10.77 16.25
C ASN A 75 15.41 -10.35 15.36
N ALA A 76 14.54 -11.32 14.99
CA ALA A 76 13.32 -11.04 14.24
C ALA A 76 12.36 -10.16 15.06
N SER A 77 12.15 -10.49 16.34
CA SER A 77 11.17 -9.81 17.20
C SER A 77 11.46 -8.31 17.36
N GLU A 78 12.73 -7.90 17.43
CA GLU A 78 13.09 -6.48 17.54
C GLU A 78 12.66 -5.71 16.29
N VAL A 79 13.01 -6.22 15.11
CA VAL A 79 12.63 -5.62 13.83
C VAL A 79 11.11 -5.63 13.66
N MET A 80 10.47 -6.75 14.01
CA MET A 80 9.02 -6.90 13.89
C MET A 80 8.26 -5.93 14.80
N HIS A 81 8.73 -5.72 16.03
CA HIS A 81 8.14 -4.75 16.95
C HIS A 81 8.26 -3.32 16.42
N ALA A 82 9.41 -2.96 15.83
CA ALA A 82 9.60 -1.66 15.22
C ALA A 82 8.68 -1.44 14.00
N THR A 83 8.48 -2.47 13.16
CA THR A 83 7.59 -2.40 12.00
C THR A 83 6.11 -2.37 12.39
N MET A 84 5.70 -3.11 13.42
CA MET A 84 4.33 -3.07 13.96
C MET A 84 3.94 -1.70 14.53
N ALA A 85 4.91 -0.86 14.88
CA ALA A 85 4.65 0.51 15.34
C ALA A 85 4.23 1.46 14.20
N PHE A 86 4.38 1.06 12.93
CA PHE A 86 3.92 1.87 11.80
C PHE A 86 2.38 1.83 11.70
N PRO A 87 1.71 2.99 11.59
CA PRO A 87 0.26 3.04 11.42
C PRO A 87 -0.19 2.23 10.19
N GLY A 88 -1.22 1.39 10.36
CA GLY A 88 -1.79 0.57 9.29
C GLY A 88 -1.15 -0.80 9.11
N VAL A 89 -0.05 -1.11 9.82
CA VAL A 89 0.47 -2.48 9.92
C VAL A 89 -0.37 -3.26 10.93
N ILE A 90 -0.97 -4.36 10.48
CA ILE A 90 -1.90 -5.17 11.27
C ILE A 90 -1.38 -6.60 11.54
N GLY A 91 -0.37 -7.02 10.79
CA GLY A 91 0.26 -8.31 10.91
C GLY A 91 1.40 -8.47 9.92
N MET A 92 2.32 -9.37 10.24
CA MET A 92 3.54 -9.59 9.48
C MET A 92 4.18 -10.92 9.89
N GLU A 93 4.97 -11.47 8.98
CA GLU A 93 5.70 -12.71 9.17
C GLU A 93 7.05 -12.62 8.47
N ILE A 94 8.01 -13.37 8.99
CA ILE A 94 9.32 -13.59 8.37
C ILE A 94 9.45 -15.08 8.12
N ARG A 95 9.77 -15.46 6.89
CA ARG A 95 9.96 -16.84 6.47
C ARG A 95 11.34 -17.06 5.90
N HIS A 96 11.87 -18.26 6.10
CA HIS A 96 13.07 -18.73 5.41
C HIS A 96 12.80 -18.93 3.92
N ALA A 97 13.86 -18.97 3.11
CA ALA A 97 13.76 -19.19 1.66
C ALA A 97 13.06 -20.51 1.27
N ASN A 98 13.05 -21.50 2.17
CA ASN A 98 12.33 -22.77 2.01
C ASN A 98 10.83 -22.68 2.37
N GLY A 99 10.36 -21.52 2.85
CA GLY A 99 8.98 -21.26 3.28
C GLY A 99 8.71 -21.49 4.77
N ASP A 100 9.69 -21.98 5.53
CA ASP A 100 9.55 -22.22 6.97
C ASP A 100 9.36 -20.90 7.71
N LEU A 101 8.41 -20.88 8.63
CA LEU A 101 8.14 -19.69 9.44
C LEU A 101 9.24 -19.48 10.48
N LEU A 102 9.89 -18.32 10.45
CA LEU A 102 10.82 -17.90 11.51
C LEU A 102 10.03 -17.25 12.66
N LEU A 103 9.18 -16.27 12.33
CA LEU A 103 8.35 -15.57 13.31
C LEU A 103 7.13 -14.95 12.62
N ALA A 104 5.98 -14.97 13.28
CA ALA A 104 4.77 -14.25 12.86
C ALA A 104 4.21 -13.44 14.04
N GLN A 105 3.69 -12.25 13.73
CA GLN A 105 3.05 -11.37 14.70
C GLN A 105 1.87 -10.66 14.03
N GLY A 106 0.71 -10.64 14.67
CA GLY A 106 -0.48 -9.99 14.13
C GLY A 106 -1.77 -10.62 14.63
N ASP A 107 -2.89 -10.13 14.12
CA ASP A 107 -4.20 -10.73 14.41
C ASP A 107 -4.30 -12.14 13.78
N ASN A 108 -4.80 -13.11 14.55
CA ASN A 108 -4.91 -14.51 14.13
C ASN A 108 -5.88 -14.68 12.94
N ASP A 109 -6.86 -13.78 12.80
CA ASP A 109 -7.79 -13.78 11.66
C ASP A 109 -7.06 -13.45 10.34
N LEU A 110 -5.86 -12.84 10.42
CA LEU A 110 -5.03 -12.49 9.27
C LEU A 110 -4.09 -13.60 8.82
N ALA A 111 -3.88 -14.63 9.65
CA ALA A 111 -3.08 -15.81 9.28
C ALA A 111 -3.64 -16.53 8.05
N GLN A 112 -4.93 -16.35 7.75
CA GLN A 112 -5.59 -16.88 6.56
C GLN A 112 -5.18 -16.14 5.27
N PHE A 113 -4.74 -14.88 5.37
CA PHE A 113 -4.23 -14.09 4.24
C PHE A 113 -2.72 -14.25 4.06
N MET A 114 -2.01 -14.66 5.12
CA MET A 114 -0.58 -15.01 5.13
C MET A 114 -0.34 -16.45 4.64
N GLN A 115 -1.11 -16.91 3.65
CA GLN A 115 -0.87 -18.22 3.04
C GLN A 115 0.42 -18.18 2.22
N PRO A 116 1.22 -19.26 2.23
CA PRO A 116 2.43 -19.36 1.43
C PRO A 116 2.05 -19.37 -0.05
N GLN A 117 2.03 -18.19 -0.67
CA GLN A 117 1.84 -18.07 -2.09
C GLN A 117 3.15 -18.45 -2.77
N GLN A 118 3.07 -19.44 -3.67
CA GLN A 118 4.19 -19.90 -4.48
C GLN A 118 4.87 -18.68 -5.09
N THR A 119 6.15 -18.48 -4.73
CA THR A 119 7.05 -17.45 -5.22
C THR A 119 7.24 -17.63 -6.74
N GLY A 120 6.23 -17.21 -7.50
CA GLY A 120 6.22 -17.18 -8.94
C GLY A 120 7.08 -16.02 -9.42
N GLY A 121 8.39 -16.25 -9.43
CA GLY A 121 9.39 -15.32 -9.94
C GLY A 121 10.19 -14.66 -8.82
N LEU A 122 11.50 -14.88 -8.84
CA LEU A 122 12.51 -14.16 -8.06
C LEU A 122 12.52 -12.68 -8.47
N GLN A 123 11.53 -11.91 -8.05
CA GLN A 123 11.58 -10.45 -8.17
C GLN A 123 12.31 -9.89 -6.96
N ALA A 124 13.27 -9.02 -7.22
CA ALA A 124 14.20 -8.50 -6.22
C ALA A 124 13.60 -7.38 -5.34
N ASP A 125 12.37 -6.94 -5.62
CA ASP A 125 11.72 -5.79 -4.98
C ASP A 125 10.44 -6.19 -4.25
N SER A 126 10.00 -5.37 -3.28
CA SER A 126 8.71 -5.57 -2.63
C SER A 126 7.54 -5.50 -3.61
N MET A 127 6.64 -6.47 -3.49
CA MET A 127 5.45 -6.62 -4.31
C MET A 127 4.18 -6.56 -3.47
N LEU A 128 3.09 -6.11 -4.09
CA LEU A 128 1.73 -6.32 -3.57
C LEU A 128 1.25 -7.70 -4.05
N ASN A 129 1.10 -8.64 -3.12
CA ASN A 129 0.75 -10.03 -3.41
C ASN A 129 -0.77 -10.25 -3.44
N ALA A 130 -1.50 -9.59 -2.54
CA ALA A 130 -2.94 -9.69 -2.45
C ALA A 130 -3.56 -8.35 -2.03
N GLU A 131 -4.65 -7.98 -2.70
CA GLU A 131 -5.48 -6.83 -2.37
C GLU A 131 -6.85 -7.33 -1.91
N SER A 132 -7.27 -6.97 -0.70
CA SER A 132 -8.61 -7.28 -0.19
C SER A 132 -9.22 -6.07 0.51
N ASN A 133 -10.53 -6.12 0.75
CA ASN A 133 -11.24 -5.08 1.50
C ASN A 133 -10.79 -4.97 2.97
N ARG A 134 -10.10 -5.97 3.51
CA ARG A 134 -9.65 -6.01 4.91
C ARG A 134 -8.19 -5.60 5.06
N ALA A 135 -7.35 -6.08 4.15
CA ALA A 135 -5.90 -5.94 4.24
C ALA A 135 -5.25 -6.06 2.85
N TRP A 136 -4.12 -5.39 2.69
CA TRP A 136 -3.23 -5.55 1.55
C TRP A 136 -1.97 -6.28 2.01
N HIS A 137 -1.62 -7.35 1.30
CA HIS A 137 -0.48 -8.19 1.64
C HIS A 137 0.70 -7.86 0.75
N PHE A 138 1.82 -7.53 1.39
CA PHE A 138 3.07 -7.21 0.72
C PHE A 138 4.14 -8.23 1.14
N SER A 139 4.99 -8.62 0.20
CA SER A 139 6.18 -9.43 0.47
C SER A 139 7.40 -8.77 -0.14
N SER A 140 8.58 -9.00 0.43
CA SER A 140 9.84 -8.53 -0.13
C SER A 140 10.92 -9.58 0.14
N PRO A 141 11.73 -9.98 -0.86
CA PRO A 141 12.82 -10.90 -0.63
C PRO A 141 13.88 -10.29 0.28
N VAL A 142 14.40 -11.09 1.19
CA VAL A 142 15.56 -10.74 1.99
C VAL A 142 16.79 -11.38 1.38
N PHE A 143 17.73 -10.56 0.92
CA PHE A 143 19.02 -11.03 0.42
C PHE A 143 20.14 -10.87 1.45
N SER A 144 21.16 -11.71 1.37
CA SER A 144 22.43 -11.46 2.05
C SER A 144 23.11 -10.23 1.45
N GLN A 145 23.79 -9.45 2.30
CA GLN A 145 24.57 -8.33 1.81
C GLN A 145 25.74 -8.86 0.97
N PRO A 146 25.98 -8.30 -0.23
CA PRO A 146 27.21 -8.60 -0.94
C PRO A 146 28.39 -8.21 -0.06
N ALA A 147 29.40 -9.07 0.00
CA ALA A 147 30.63 -8.75 0.70
C ALA A 147 31.38 -7.67 -0.08
N GLU A 148 31.02 -6.40 0.14
CA GLU A 148 31.79 -5.24 -0.31
C GLU A 148 33.20 -5.38 0.29
N GLU A 149 34.19 -5.63 -0.57
CA GLU A 149 35.60 -5.88 -0.21
C GLU A 149 35.80 -6.96 0.87
N SER A 150 35.39 -8.21 0.59
CA SER A 150 35.94 -9.34 1.34
C SER A 150 37.47 -9.35 1.22
N PRO A 151 38.24 -9.31 2.31
CA PRO A 151 39.70 -9.47 2.27
C PRO A 151 40.13 -10.86 1.75
N PHE A 152 39.16 -11.76 1.56
CA PHE A 152 39.32 -13.09 0.99
C PHE A 152 39.00 -13.18 -0.51
N GLY A 153 38.80 -12.04 -1.18
CA GLY A 153 38.94 -11.93 -2.63
C GLY A 153 37.94 -12.74 -3.44
N ASP A 154 36.64 -12.56 -3.19
CA ASP A 154 35.57 -12.74 -4.20
C ASP A 154 34.29 -12.07 -3.70
N ALA A 155 33.73 -11.16 -4.52
CA ALA A 155 32.44 -10.55 -4.24
C ALA A 155 31.35 -11.62 -4.41
N SER A 156 30.86 -12.15 -3.29
CA SER A 156 29.81 -13.16 -3.29
C SER A 156 28.49 -12.56 -3.79
N LYS A 157 27.80 -13.25 -4.70
CA LYS A 157 26.48 -12.84 -5.17
C LYS A 157 25.49 -12.84 -4.00
N PRO A 158 24.57 -11.85 -3.91
CA PRO A 158 23.51 -11.85 -2.90
C PRO A 158 22.71 -13.15 -2.96
N GLU A 159 22.60 -13.84 -1.83
CA GLU A 159 21.85 -15.08 -1.67
C GLU A 159 20.47 -14.76 -1.06
N LEU A 160 19.41 -15.39 -1.57
CA LEU A 160 18.08 -15.25 -1.00
C LEU A 160 18.01 -15.99 0.34
N LEU A 161 17.76 -15.24 1.41
CA LEU A 161 17.65 -15.76 2.77
C LEU A 161 16.21 -16.09 3.15
N GLY A 162 15.26 -15.33 2.64
CA GLY A 162 13.86 -15.42 3.06
C GLY A 162 12.96 -14.34 2.47
N TYR A 163 11.78 -14.20 3.07
CA TYR A 163 10.72 -13.25 2.71
C TYR A 163 10.07 -12.67 3.96
#